data_AF-A0A1V4QNA1-F1
#
_entry.id   AF-A0A1V4QNA1-F1
#
_cell.length_a   1.000
_cell.length_b   1.000
_cell.length_c   1.000
_cell.angle_alpha   90.00
_cell.angle_beta   90.00
_cell.angle_gamma   90.00
#
_symmetry.space_group_name_H-M   'P 1'
#
loop_
_entity.id
_entity.type
_entity.pdbx_description
1 polymer ?
#
loop_
_entity_poly.entity_id
_entity_poly.type
_entity_poly.pdbx_seq_one_letter_code
_entity_poly.pdbx_strand_id
1 'polypeptide(L)'
;MATVKKTKREGKRELYCAEAQSLYLAGKTIEEIGAKLPVAQRTLKTWQKQGQWEEKRQAAHRSPRLLGEALKGVLRQKTERLLAKGDLRAAEVEELTKLMTLIDRLGNQAWDLKAAALEVMSQFVEFLRQQVRDPKELRCFSRRIQEFFQELEQQK
;
A
#
# COMPACT_ATOMS: atom_id res chain seq x y z
N MET A 1 -32.62 3.20 -45.73
CA MET A 1 -32.68 3.17 -44.25
C MET A 1 -31.26 3.00 -43.72
N ALA A 2 -30.69 4.05 -43.14
CA ALA A 2 -29.29 4.05 -42.71
C ALA A 2 -29.17 3.44 -41.30
N THR A 3 -28.35 2.40 -41.17
CA THR A 3 -28.01 1.73 -39.92
C THR A 3 -27.02 2.58 -39.13
N VAL A 4 -27.49 3.15 -38.01
CA VAL A 4 -26.66 3.89 -37.06
C VAL A 4 -25.74 2.91 -36.32
N LYS A 5 -24.47 2.88 -36.71
CA LYS A 5 -23.39 2.14 -36.04
C LYS A 5 -23.22 2.67 -34.61
N LYS A 6 -23.50 1.83 -33.61
CA LYS A 6 -23.20 2.10 -32.19
C LYS A 6 -21.69 2.23 -32.00
N THR A 7 -21.22 3.44 -31.74
CA THR A 7 -19.86 3.75 -31.30
C THR A 7 -19.57 3.05 -29.98
N LYS A 8 -18.43 2.37 -29.93
CA LYS A 8 -17.93 1.57 -28.80
C LYS A 8 -17.71 2.51 -27.60
N ARG A 9 -18.66 2.55 -26.66
CA ARG A 9 -18.52 3.30 -25.40
C ARG A 9 -17.34 2.70 -24.63
N GLU A 10 -16.21 3.41 -24.56
CA GLU A 10 -15.18 3.14 -23.54
C GLU A 10 -15.89 3.01 -22.20
N GLY A 11 -15.71 1.87 -21.54
CA GLY A 11 -16.51 1.54 -20.38
C GLY A 11 -16.20 2.53 -19.26
N LYS A 12 -17.21 2.99 -18.50
CA LYS A 12 -16.98 3.80 -17.28
C LYS A 12 -15.92 3.17 -16.34
N ARG A 13 -15.73 1.84 -16.44
CA ARG A 13 -14.68 1.08 -15.76
C ARG A 13 -13.27 1.49 -16.19
N GLU A 14 -12.97 1.59 -17.48
CA GLU A 14 -11.62 1.95 -17.97
C GLU A 14 -11.23 3.37 -17.55
N LEU A 15 -12.20 4.27 -17.50
CA LEU A 15 -11.97 5.68 -17.16
C LEU A 15 -11.85 5.93 -15.65
N TYR A 16 -12.69 5.28 -14.83
CA TYR A 16 -12.83 5.66 -13.42
C TYR A 16 -12.42 4.58 -12.41
N CYS A 17 -12.23 3.31 -12.83
CA CYS A 17 -11.97 2.22 -11.88
C CYS A 17 -10.62 2.38 -11.16
N ALA A 18 -9.56 2.74 -11.89
CA ALA A 18 -8.22 2.92 -11.31
C ALA A 18 -8.22 4.07 -10.28
N GLU A 19 -8.86 5.19 -10.60
CA GLU A 19 -8.97 6.33 -9.72
C GLU A 19 -9.85 6.06 -8.50
N ALA A 20 -10.99 5.39 -8.69
CA ALA A 20 -11.86 4.98 -7.60
C ALA A 20 -11.15 4.01 -6.64
N GLN A 21 -10.38 3.06 -7.16
CA GLN A 21 -9.57 2.14 -6.36
C GLN A 21 -8.51 2.89 -5.56
N SER A 22 -7.79 3.80 -6.21
CA SER A 22 -6.77 4.65 -5.59
C SER A 22 -7.33 5.46 -4.41
N LEU A 23 -8.49 6.12 -4.60
CA LEU A 23 -9.18 6.86 -3.54
C LEU A 23 -9.66 5.94 -2.40
N TYR A 24 -10.13 4.73 -2.73
CA TYR A 24 -10.56 3.77 -1.72
C TYR A 24 -9.38 3.28 -0.89
N LEU A 25 -8.24 2.97 -1.49
CA LEU A 25 -7.03 2.56 -0.76
C LEU A 25 -6.47 3.70 0.10
N ALA A 26 -6.67 4.95 -0.30
CA ALA A 26 -6.31 6.14 0.47
C ALA A 26 -7.26 6.46 1.65
N GLY A 27 -8.22 5.58 1.97
CA GLY A 27 -9.09 5.72 3.15
C GLY A 27 -10.48 6.30 2.91
N LYS A 28 -10.82 6.71 1.67
CA LYS A 28 -12.15 7.26 1.36
C LYS A 28 -13.26 6.22 1.29
N THR A 29 -14.46 6.56 1.74
CA THR A 29 -15.64 5.65 1.63
C THR A 29 -16.22 5.64 0.22
N ILE A 30 -17.04 4.63 -0.07
CA ILE A 30 -17.73 4.54 -1.36
C ILE A 30 -18.69 5.73 -1.57
N GLU A 31 -19.29 6.26 -0.49
CA GLU A 31 -20.12 7.47 -0.60
C GLU A 31 -19.28 8.69 -0.99
N GLU A 32 -18.13 8.90 -0.34
CA GLU A 32 -17.23 10.02 -0.64
C GLU A 32 -16.68 9.94 -2.07
N ILE A 33 -16.37 8.73 -2.55
CA ILE A 33 -15.88 8.51 -3.93
C ILE A 33 -17.00 8.76 -4.94
N GLY A 34 -18.23 8.32 -4.66
CA GLY A 34 -19.40 8.56 -5.51
C GLY A 34 -19.81 10.03 -5.58
N ALA A 35 -19.46 10.85 -4.58
CA ALA A 35 -19.64 12.30 -4.63
C ALA A 35 -18.60 12.99 -5.53
N LYS A 36 -17.42 12.39 -5.72
CA LYS A 36 -16.31 12.96 -6.52
C LYS A 36 -16.25 12.45 -7.95
N LEU A 37 -16.71 11.23 -8.20
CA LEU A 37 -16.67 10.60 -9.52
C LEU A 37 -18.09 10.38 -10.04
N PRO A 38 -18.34 10.52 -11.36
CA PRO A 38 -19.65 10.30 -11.97
C PRO A 38 -19.99 8.80 -12.12
N VAL A 39 -19.83 8.05 -11.03
CA VAL A 39 -20.02 6.60 -10.93
C VAL A 39 -20.99 6.30 -9.81
N ALA A 40 -22.04 5.53 -10.11
CA ALA A 40 -23.03 5.14 -9.10
C ALA A 40 -22.38 4.28 -8.00
N GLN A 41 -22.80 4.48 -6.75
CA GLN A 41 -22.30 3.71 -5.60
C GLN A 41 -22.44 2.19 -5.78
N ARG A 42 -23.52 1.74 -6.45
CA ARG A 42 -23.72 0.32 -6.78
C ARG A 42 -22.58 -0.23 -7.65
N THR A 43 -22.14 0.55 -8.64
CA THR A 43 -21.02 0.18 -9.53
C THR A 43 -19.70 0.18 -8.76
N LEU A 44 -19.47 1.16 -7.88
CA LEU A 44 -18.29 1.21 -7.01
C LEU A 44 -18.22 0.01 -6.07
N LYS A 45 -19.33 -0.40 -5.44
CA LYS A 45 -19.41 -1.62 -4.62
C LYS A 45 -19.09 -2.89 -5.42
N THR A 46 -19.54 -2.96 -6.68
CA THR A 46 -19.19 -4.08 -7.57
C THR A 46 -17.70 -4.11 -7.87
N TRP A 47 -17.07 -2.97 -8.18
CA TRP A 47 -15.63 -2.89 -8.43
C TRP A 47 -14.80 -3.18 -7.19
N GLN A 48 -15.23 -2.70 -6.02
CA GLN A 48 -14.62 -2.98 -4.73
C GLN A 48 -14.54 -4.48 -4.45
N LYS A 49 -15.65 -5.20 -4.66
CA LYS A 49 -15.69 -6.66 -4.50
C LYS A 49 -14.83 -7.37 -5.54
N GLN A 50 -14.94 -6.99 -6.82
CA GLN A 50 -14.19 -7.64 -7.91
C GLN A 50 -12.68 -7.41 -7.82
N GLY A 51 -12.24 -6.25 -7.32
CA GLY A 51 -10.83 -5.88 -7.21
C GLY A 51 -10.22 -6.17 -5.83
N GLN A 52 -10.98 -6.78 -4.91
CA GLN A 52 -10.59 -7.06 -3.53
C GLN A 52 -10.02 -5.83 -2.82
N TRP A 53 -10.67 -4.68 -2.97
CA TRP A 53 -10.12 -3.41 -2.47
C TRP A 53 -10.04 -3.37 -0.94
N GLU A 54 -10.96 -4.04 -0.25
CA GLU A 54 -10.93 -4.12 1.21
C GLU A 54 -9.73 -4.93 1.70
N GLU A 55 -9.47 -6.10 1.11
CA GLU A 55 -8.28 -6.91 1.45
C GLU A 55 -6.98 -6.13 1.20
N LYS A 56 -6.90 -5.40 0.08
CA LYS A 56 -5.76 -4.53 -0.23
C LYS A 56 -5.62 -3.36 0.75
N ARG A 57 -6.73 -2.76 1.18
CA ARG A 57 -6.75 -1.71 2.21
C ARG A 57 -6.28 -2.24 3.56
N GLN A 58 -6.75 -3.42 3.96
CA GLN A 58 -6.36 -4.08 5.20
C GLN A 58 -4.88 -4.48 5.17
N ALA A 59 -4.37 -4.97 4.04
CA ALA A 59 -2.95 -5.25 3.86
C ALA A 59 -2.08 -3.99 3.96
N ALA A 60 -2.55 -2.86 3.39
CA ALA A 60 -1.87 -1.56 3.53
C ALA A 60 -1.89 -1.06 4.99
N HIS A 61 -2.98 -1.24 5.73
CA HIS A 61 -3.02 -0.88 7.16
C HIS A 61 -2.09 -1.73 8.03
N ARG A 62 -1.84 -2.99 7.64
CA ARG A 62 -0.96 -3.90 8.38
C ARG A 62 0.53 -3.71 8.08
N SER A 63 0.89 -2.94 7.04
CA SER A 63 2.27 -2.70 6.66
C SER A 63 2.47 -1.22 6.26
N PRO A 64 3.12 -0.41 7.11
CA PRO A 64 3.48 0.98 6.79
C PRO A 64 4.25 1.11 5.46
N ARG A 65 5.02 0.08 5.10
CA ARG A 65 5.71 -0.02 3.80
C ARG A 65 4.74 -0.11 2.63
N LEU A 66 3.75 -1.00 2.70
CA LEU A 66 2.75 -1.16 1.64
C LEU A 66 1.84 0.06 1.52
N LEU A 67 1.53 0.72 2.65
CA LEU A 67 0.84 2.00 2.65
C LEU A 67 1.68 3.10 1.97
N GLY A 68 2.97 3.18 2.28
CA GLY A 68 3.89 4.10 1.63
C GLY A 68 3.94 3.92 0.11
N GLU A 69 4.14 2.69 -0.36
CA GLU A 69 4.18 2.39 -1.80
C GLU A 69 2.84 2.66 -2.51
N ALA A 70 1.71 2.35 -1.88
CA ALA A 70 0.40 2.69 -2.41
C ALA A 70 0.23 4.20 -2.55
N LEU A 71 0.60 4.97 -1.52
CA LEU A 71 0.53 6.43 -1.53
C LEU A 71 1.46 7.06 -2.58
N LYS A 72 2.67 6.52 -2.80
CA LYS A 72 3.55 6.94 -3.91
C LYS A 72 2.88 6.77 -5.26
N GLY A 73 2.24 5.63 -5.49
CA GLY A 73 1.52 5.35 -6.74
C GLY A 73 0.40 6.36 -7.00
N VAL A 74 -0.40 6.69 -5.97
CA VAL A 74 -1.45 7.71 -6.06
C VAL A 74 -0.88 9.09 -6.36
N LEU A 75 0.20 9.47 -5.68
CA LEU A 75 0.84 10.76 -5.85
C LEU A 75 1.40 10.93 -7.27
N ARG A 76 2.05 9.89 -7.79
CA ARG A 76 2.58 9.85 -9.16
C ARG A 76 1.48 10.07 -10.19
N GLN A 77 0.39 9.32 -10.08
CA GLN A 77 -0.74 9.42 -11.00
C GLN A 77 -1.41 10.82 -10.96
N LYS A 78 -1.49 11.43 -9.77
CA LYS A 78 -1.96 12.82 -9.61
C LYS A 78 -1.00 13.81 -10.25
N THR A 79 0.30 13.64 -10.05
CA THR A 79 1.34 14.52 -10.60
C THR A 79 1.37 14.46 -12.13
N GLU A 80 1.27 13.26 -12.72
CA GLU A 80 1.19 13.07 -14.18
C GLU A 80 -0.02 13.79 -14.79
N ARG A 81 -1.18 13.74 -14.11
CA ARG A 81 -2.38 14.46 -14.55
C ARG A 81 -2.27 15.97 -14.43
N LEU A 82 -1.55 16.47 -13.42
CA LEU A 82 -1.29 17.90 -13.24
C LEU A 82 -0.28 18.41 -14.28
N LEU A 83 0.78 17.64 -14.53
CA LEU A 83 1.75 17.91 -15.60
C LEU A 83 1.08 17.93 -16.98
N ALA A 84 0.17 16.99 -17.25
CA ALA A 84 -0.58 16.95 -18.51
C ALA A 84 -1.50 18.17 -18.72
N LYS A 85 -1.88 18.87 -17.64
CA LYS A 85 -2.66 20.12 -17.71
C LYS A 85 -1.80 21.37 -17.88
N GLY A 86 -0.48 21.24 -17.75
CA GLY A 86 0.50 22.32 -18.02
C GLY A 86 0.54 23.45 -16.99
N ASP A 87 -0.18 23.33 -15.87
CA ASP A 87 -0.47 24.47 -14.98
C ASP A 87 -0.09 24.15 -13.52
N LEU A 88 1.18 23.78 -13.31
CA LEU A 88 1.74 23.53 -11.98
C LEU A 88 2.47 24.78 -11.48
N ARG A 89 1.90 25.44 -10.48
CA ARG A 89 2.52 26.56 -9.77
C ARG A 89 3.61 26.04 -8.86
N ALA A 90 4.63 26.86 -8.61
CA ALA A 90 5.77 26.50 -7.74
C ALA A 90 5.33 25.99 -6.35
N ALA A 91 4.27 26.56 -5.78
CA ALA A 91 3.72 26.13 -4.49
C ALA A 91 3.17 24.69 -4.52
N GLU A 92 2.53 24.28 -5.63
CA GLU A 92 1.95 22.94 -5.79
C GLU A 92 3.06 21.89 -5.98
N VAL A 93 4.16 22.26 -6.64
CA VAL A 93 5.35 21.42 -6.76
C VAL A 93 6.03 21.22 -5.40
N GLU A 94 6.10 22.27 -4.59
CA GLU A 94 6.69 22.18 -3.25
C GLU A 94 5.86 21.29 -2.31
N GLU A 95 4.53 21.43 -2.32
CA GLU A 95 3.63 20.55 -1.56
C GLU A 95 3.74 19.09 -1.99
N LEU A 96 3.82 18.81 -3.29
CA LEU A 96 4.02 17.45 -3.80
C LEU A 96 5.36 16.87 -3.34
N THR A 97 6.42 17.69 -3.36
CA THR A 97 7.75 17.27 -2.88
C THR A 97 7.72 16.95 -1.39
N LYS A 98 7.07 17.77 -0.57
CA LYS A 98 6.88 17.52 0.88
C LYS A 98 6.14 16.20 1.12
N LEU A 99 5.04 15.98 0.40
CA LEU A 99 4.28 14.73 0.47
C LEU A 99 5.12 13.52 0.09
N MET A 100 5.96 13.61 -0.95
CA MET A 100 6.89 12.54 -1.31
C MET A 100 7.86 12.22 -0.17
N THR A 101 8.50 13.21 0.44
CA THR A 101 9.41 12.99 1.59
C THR A 101 8.73 12.35 2.78
N LEU A 102 7.49 12.75 3.10
CA LEU A 102 6.74 12.14 4.21
C LEU A 102 6.37 10.69 3.91
N ILE A 103 6.01 10.39 2.66
CA ILE A 103 5.70 9.03 2.21
C ILE A 103 6.98 8.15 2.23
N ASP A 104 8.12 8.67 1.78
CA ASP A 104 9.40 7.97 1.86
C ASP A 104 9.79 7.69 3.31
N ARG A 105 9.59 8.66 4.21
CA ARG A 105 9.82 8.46 5.65
C ARG A 105 8.91 7.38 6.23
N LEU A 106 7.64 7.35 5.84
CA LEU A 106 6.68 6.34 6.27
C LEU A 106 7.05 4.93 5.74
N GLY A 107 7.54 4.84 4.50
CA GLY A 107 8.05 3.61 3.91
C GLY A 107 9.33 3.12 4.61
N ASN A 108 10.19 4.04 5.01
CA ASN A 108 11.45 3.75 5.72
C ASN A 108 11.26 3.46 7.21
N GLN A 109 10.13 3.84 7.84
CA GLN A 109 9.77 3.37 9.19
C GLN A 109 9.59 1.84 9.26
N ALA A 110 9.39 1.16 8.14
CA ALA A 110 9.45 -0.31 8.10
C ALA A 110 10.86 -0.85 8.40
N TRP A 111 11.90 -0.04 8.17
CA TRP A 111 13.27 -0.36 8.57
C TRP A 111 13.43 -0.30 10.10
N ASP A 112 12.78 0.68 10.76
CA ASP A 112 12.70 0.72 12.23
C ASP A 112 11.98 -0.50 12.79
N LEU A 113 10.96 -1.02 12.09
CA LEU A 113 10.29 -2.26 12.51
C LEU A 113 11.21 -3.49 12.41
N LYS A 114 12.06 -3.58 11.37
CA LYS A 114 13.06 -4.65 11.25
C LYS A 114 14.12 -4.53 12.35
N ALA A 115 14.59 -3.31 12.63
CA ALA A 115 15.53 -3.06 13.71
C ALA A 115 14.94 -3.41 15.10
N ALA A 116 13.71 -2.97 15.38
CA ALA A 116 12.99 -3.30 16.61
C ALA A 116 12.76 -4.82 16.76
N ALA A 117 12.40 -5.52 15.67
CA ALA A 117 12.24 -6.97 15.70
C ALA A 117 13.56 -7.70 15.96
N LEU A 118 14.68 -7.24 15.38
CA LEU A 118 16.01 -7.80 15.67
C LEU A 118 16.41 -7.61 17.13
N GLU A 119 16.13 -6.43 17.69
CA GLU A 119 16.42 -6.12 19.08
C GLU A 119 15.61 -7.00 20.05
N VAL A 120 14.30 -7.14 19.82
CA VAL A 120 13.43 -8.02 20.61
C VAL A 120 13.88 -9.48 20.51
N MET A 121 14.28 -9.95 19.32
CA MET A 121 14.76 -11.31 19.14
C MET A 121 16.13 -11.55 19.78
N SER A 122 17.01 -10.55 19.79
CA SER A 122 18.28 -10.61 20.52
C SER A 122 18.04 -10.72 22.04
N GLN A 123 17.09 -9.94 22.57
CA GLN A 123 16.69 -10.02 23.98
C GLN A 123 16.04 -11.39 24.30
N PHE A 124 15.25 -11.94 23.37
CA PHE A 124 14.64 -13.26 23.53
C PHE A 124 15.68 -14.39 23.55
N VAL A 125 16.73 -14.32 22.73
CA VAL A 125 17.84 -15.28 22.77
C VAL A 125 18.58 -15.21 24.11
N GLU A 126 18.81 -14.02 24.65
CA GLU A 126 19.40 -13.85 25.98
C GLU A 126 18.49 -14.41 27.09
N PHE A 127 17.19 -14.18 27.01
CA PHE A 127 16.21 -14.80 27.92
C PHE A 127 16.30 -16.34 27.89
N LEU A 128 16.34 -16.93 26.69
CA LEU A 128 16.46 -18.38 26.54
C LEU A 128 17.78 -18.91 27.11
N ARG A 129 18.89 -18.18 26.95
CA ARG A 129 20.20 -18.54 27.53
C ARG A 129 20.18 -18.59 29.07
N GLN A 130 19.33 -17.79 29.70
CA GLN A 130 19.20 -17.75 31.16
C GLN A 130 18.28 -18.86 31.70
N GLN A 131 17.30 -19.30 30.92
CA GLN A 131 16.26 -20.26 31.35
C GLN A 131 16.58 -21.71 30.93
N VAL A 132 17.22 -21.90 29.77
CA VAL A 132 17.48 -23.21 29.17
C VAL A 132 18.87 -23.70 29.57
N ARG A 133 18.93 -24.78 30.35
CA ARG A 133 20.19 -25.40 30.82
C ARG A 133 20.74 -26.45 29.84
N ASP A 134 19.93 -26.96 28.92
CA ASP A 134 20.36 -27.92 27.90
C ASP A 134 20.97 -27.20 26.66
N PRO A 135 22.27 -27.38 26.38
CA PRO A 135 22.92 -26.79 25.22
C PRO A 135 22.38 -27.28 23.86
N LYS A 136 21.73 -28.45 23.81
CA LYS A 136 21.12 -28.96 22.57
C LYS A 136 19.83 -28.22 22.24
N GLU A 137 19.04 -27.93 23.26
CA GLU A 137 17.76 -27.23 23.13
C GLU A 137 17.98 -25.75 22.71
N LEU A 138 18.96 -25.08 23.32
CA LEU A 138 19.42 -23.74 22.93
C LEU A 138 19.87 -23.65 21.47
N ARG A 139 20.59 -24.67 20.97
CA ARG A 139 21.00 -24.76 19.56
C ARG A 139 19.81 -24.95 18.63
N CYS A 140 18.80 -25.71 19.05
CA CYS A 140 17.58 -25.90 18.29
C CYS A 140 16.82 -24.58 18.11
N PHE A 141 16.62 -23.82 19.20
CA PHE A 141 15.96 -22.51 19.13
C PHE A 141 16.75 -21.51 18.28
N SER A 142 18.07 -21.43 18.48
CA SER A 142 18.94 -20.54 17.70
C SER A 142 18.84 -20.84 16.19
N ARG A 143 18.84 -22.13 15.83
CA ARG A 143 18.70 -22.58 14.44
C ARG A 143 17.34 -22.22 13.85
N ARG A 144 16.24 -22.45 14.59
CA ARG A 144 14.88 -22.11 14.12
C ARG A 144 14.68 -20.61 13.94
N ILE A 145 15.26 -19.79 14.82
CA ILE A 145 15.25 -18.34 14.68
C ILE A 145 16.02 -17.90 13.43
N GLN A 146 17.19 -18.48 13.17
CA GLN A 146 17.96 -18.20 11.95
C GLN A 146 17.23 -18.62 10.67
N GLU A 147 16.62 -19.81 10.65
CA GLU A 147 15.80 -20.31 9.53
C GLU A 147 14.64 -19.34 9.24
N PHE A 148 13.92 -18.90 10.28
CA PHE A 148 12.84 -17.92 10.16
C PHE A 148 13.31 -16.58 9.57
N PHE A 149 14.46 -16.07 9.99
CA PHE A 149 15.01 -14.83 9.42
C PHE A 149 15.45 -15.00 7.96
N GLN A 150 16.02 -16.16 7.59
CA GLN A 150 16.37 -16.43 6.19
C GLN A 150 15.13 -16.47 5.29
N GLU A 151 14.03 -17.06 5.74
CA GLU A 151 12.75 -17.03 5.01
C GLU A 151 12.23 -15.60 4.84
N LEU A 152 12.30 -14.77 5.89
CA LEU A 152 11.89 -13.36 5.83
C LEU A 152 12.75 -12.54 4.85
N GLU A 153 14.04 -12.85 4.70
CA GLU A 153 14.92 -12.15 3.75
C GLU A 153 14.72 -12.59 2.30
N GLN A 154 14.27 -13.83 2.08
CA GLN A 154 13.96 -14.37 0.76
C GLN A 154 12.58 -13.96 0.22
N GLN A 155 11.67 -13.45 1.07
CA GLN A 155 10.40 -12.85 0.64
C GLN A 155 10.50 -11.40 0.11
N LYS A 156 11.72 -10.91 -0.15
CA LYS A 156 11.99 -9.62 -0.81
C LYS A 156 11.72 -9.67 -2.31
#